data_AF-A0A940PN77-F1
#
_entry.id   AF-A0A940PN77-F1
#
_cell.length_a   1.000
_cell.length_b   1.000
_cell.length_c   1.000
_cell.angle_alpha   90.00
_cell.angle_beta   90.00
_cell.angle_gamma   90.00
#
_symmetry.space_group_name_H-M   'P 1'
#
loop_
_entity.id
_entity.type
_entity.pdbx_description
1 polymer ?
#
loop_
_entity_poly.entity_id
_entity_poly.type
_entity_poly.pdbx_seq_one_letter_code
_entity_poly.pdbx_strand_id
1 'polypeptide(L)'
;MTLRHVVSWKLSGETREERDAQAAEAIAALSPLAATVPTLNAISVHRNELFDGDNWDVTLIADFDDEAGLAAYVVHPDHVAAGSVIKGYAVGRVATDFTL
;
A
#
# COMPACT_ATOMS: atom_id res chain seq x y z
N MET A 1 0.19 -21.86 2.14
CA MET A 1 0.95 -21.35 0.99
C MET A 1 0.83 -19.85 1.09
N THR A 2 1.88 -19.12 1.47
CA THR A 2 1.75 -17.69 1.76
C THR A 2 1.42 -16.91 0.49
N LEU A 3 0.38 -16.09 0.51
CA LEU A 3 0.02 -15.18 -0.58
C LEU A 3 0.67 -13.81 -0.33
N ARG A 4 1.39 -13.29 -1.33
CA ARG A 4 1.95 -11.93 -1.31
C ARG A 4 1.13 -11.02 -2.20
N HIS A 5 0.62 -9.95 -1.62
CA HIS A 5 -0.04 -8.82 -2.27
C HIS A 5 0.96 -7.67 -2.42
N VAL A 6 1.29 -7.29 -3.65
CA VAL A 6 2.09 -6.10 -3.94
C VAL A 6 1.23 -5.11 -4.69
N VAL A 7 1.15 -3.88 -4.20
CA VAL A 7 0.42 -2.79 -4.84
C VAL A 7 1.29 -1.55 -4.87
N SER A 8 1.24 -0.82 -5.98
CA SER A 8 1.94 0.45 -6.14
C SER A 8 0.96 1.53 -6.55
N TRP A 9 1.23 2.78 -6.14
CA TRP A 9 0.47 3.98 -6.50
C TRP A 9 1.34 5.05 -7.16
N LYS A 10 0.78 5.66 -8.22
CA LYS A 10 1.26 6.94 -8.76
C LYS A 10 0.49 8.03 -8.04
N LEU A 11 1.19 9.04 -7.55
CA LEU A 11 0.62 10.11 -6.74
C LEU A 11 0.41 11.39 -7.58
N SER A 12 -0.51 12.23 -7.13
CA SER A 12 -0.95 13.45 -7.83
C SER A 12 0.03 14.63 -7.70
N GLY A 13 0.98 14.60 -6.77
CA GLY A 13 1.96 15.67 -6.59
C GLY A 13 2.77 15.95 -7.86
N GLU A 14 2.86 17.22 -8.24
CA GLU A 14 3.57 17.65 -9.46
C GLU A 14 5.09 17.70 -9.22
N THR A 15 5.49 18.05 -8.00
CA THR A 15 6.88 18.08 -7.55
C THR A 15 7.25 16.83 -6.74
N ARG A 16 8.56 16.58 -6.59
CA ARG A 16 9.04 15.48 -5.75
C ARG A 16 8.63 15.71 -4.29
N GLU A 17 8.76 16.94 -3.81
CA GLU A 17 8.44 17.36 -2.46
C GLU A 17 6.96 17.09 -2.12
N GLU A 18 6.04 17.41 -3.04
CA GLU A 18 4.62 17.10 -2.87
C GLU A 18 4.35 15.59 -2.82
N ARG A 19 4.98 14.81 -3.70
CA ARG A 19 4.83 13.35 -3.68
C ARG A 19 5.42 12.72 -2.43
N ASP A 20 6.53 13.25 -1.92
CA ASP A 20 7.16 12.81 -0.67
C ASP A 20 6.24 13.08 0.53
N ALA A 21 5.58 14.23 0.58
CA ALA A 21 4.58 14.54 1.61
C ALA A 21 3.37 13.60 1.55
N GLN A 22 2.78 13.42 0.37
CA GLN A 22 1.66 12.51 0.15
C GLN A 22 2.02 11.05 0.50
N ALA A 23 3.24 10.61 0.14
CA ALA A 23 3.74 9.29 0.47
C ALA A 23 3.94 9.10 1.97
N ALA A 24 4.48 10.11 2.68
CA ALA A 24 4.65 10.06 4.12
C ALA A 24 3.31 9.87 4.85
N GLU A 25 2.26 10.57 4.41
CA GLU A 25 0.91 10.39 4.95
C GLU A 25 0.36 8.98 4.68
N ALA A 26 0.55 8.47 3.47
CA ALA A 26 0.13 7.11 3.12
C ALA A 26 0.86 6.04 3.95
N ILE A 27 2.17 6.17 4.13
CA ILE A 27 2.99 5.27 4.95
C ILE A 27 2.50 5.31 6.40
N ALA A 28 2.27 6.50 6.96
CA ALA A 28 1.78 6.67 8.32
C ALA A 28 0.39 6.05 8.54
N ALA A 29 -0.48 6.12 7.53
CA ALA A 29 -1.81 5.52 7.58
C ALA A 29 -1.79 3.99 7.46
N LEU A 30 -0.95 3.43 6.59
CA LEU A 30 -0.96 2.01 6.23
C LEU A 30 -0.09 1.14 7.15
N SER A 31 1.05 1.65 7.63
CA SER A 31 1.99 0.87 8.44
C SER A 31 1.39 0.31 9.75
N PRO A 32 0.51 1.04 10.48
CA PRO A 32 -0.11 0.54 11.72
C PRO A 32 -1.05 -0.65 11.54
N LEU A 33 -1.49 -0.97 10.31
CA LEU A 33 -2.42 -2.07 10.05
C LEU A 33 -1.89 -3.42 10.52
N ALA A 34 -0.56 -3.59 10.61
CA ALA A 34 0.08 -4.78 11.17
C ALA A 34 -0.39 -5.11 12.60
N ALA A 35 -0.77 -4.08 13.37
CA ALA A 35 -1.20 -4.23 14.75
C ALA A 35 -2.71 -4.44 14.90
N THR A 36 -3.50 -4.13 13.86
CA THR A 36 -4.96 -4.09 13.97
C THR A 36 -5.70 -5.06 13.06
N VAL A 37 -5.09 -5.51 11.95
CA VAL A 37 -5.71 -6.44 11.01
C VAL A 37 -5.21 -7.87 11.26
N PRO A 38 -6.03 -8.79 11.80
CA PRO A 38 -5.54 -10.10 12.25
C PRO A 38 -5.03 -11.03 11.13
N THR A 39 -5.51 -10.87 9.90
CA THR A 39 -5.12 -11.71 8.77
C THR A 39 -3.83 -11.26 8.08
N LEU A 40 -3.30 -10.09 8.45
CA LEU A 40 -2.12 -9.49 7.85
C LEU A 40 -0.86 -10.01 8.55
N ASN A 41 -0.11 -10.88 7.88
CA ASN A 41 1.09 -11.50 8.45
C ASN A 41 2.29 -10.54 8.46
N ALA A 42 2.42 -9.73 7.42
CA ALA A 42 3.45 -8.72 7.30
C ALA A 42 2.98 -7.58 6.39
N ILE A 43 3.47 -6.38 6.64
CA ILE A 43 3.27 -5.23 5.76
C ILE A 43 4.53 -4.36 5.75
N SER A 44 4.90 -3.86 4.58
CA SER A 44 5.87 -2.79 4.44
C SER A 44 5.40 -1.82 3.37
N VAL A 45 5.60 -0.53 3.61
CA VAL A 45 5.18 0.55 2.71
C VAL A 45 6.35 1.48 2.49
N HIS A 46 6.67 1.75 1.23
CA HIS A 46 7.90 2.47 0.87
C HIS A 46 7.64 3.52 -0.20
N ARG A 47 8.24 4.69 0.00
CA ARG A 47 8.41 5.70 -1.04
C ARG A 47 9.51 5.23 -2.00
N ASN A 48 9.27 5.33 -3.30
CA ASN A 48 10.29 5.10 -4.32
C ASN A 48 11.38 6.18 -4.27
N GLU A 49 12.64 5.77 -4.38
CA GLU A 49 13.80 6.66 -4.23
C GLU A 49 14.46 7.04 -5.56
N LEU A 50 14.22 6.27 -6.63
CA LEU A 50 14.94 6.36 -7.91
C LEU A 50 14.00 6.40 -9.12
N PHE A 51 14.43 7.07 -10.19
CA PHE A 51 13.67 7.18 -11.46
C PHE A 51 12.26 7.77 -11.27
N ASP A 52 12.16 8.88 -10.52
CA ASP A 52 10.89 9.61 -10.33
C ASP A 52 10.25 9.97 -11.69
N GLY A 53 8.94 9.76 -11.80
CA GLY A 53 8.18 9.96 -13.05
C GLY A 53 8.04 8.68 -13.88
N ASP A 54 9.09 7.85 -13.97
CA ASP A 54 9.03 6.54 -14.61
C ASP A 54 8.46 5.50 -13.63
N ASN A 55 9.11 5.35 -12.47
CA ASN A 55 8.70 4.42 -11.42
C ASN A 55 7.47 4.90 -10.65
N TRP A 56 6.73 3.95 -10.09
CA TRP A 56 5.61 4.22 -9.21
C TRP A 56 6.08 4.85 -7.89
N ASP A 57 5.27 5.73 -7.33
CA ASP A 57 5.73 6.61 -6.27
C ASP A 57 5.75 5.93 -4.90
N VAL A 58 4.76 5.09 -4.61
CA VAL A 58 4.65 4.32 -3.36
C VAL A 58 4.38 2.86 -3.67
N THR A 59 4.97 1.96 -2.91
CA THR A 59 4.69 0.52 -2.96
C THR A 59 4.35 -0.01 -1.57
N LEU A 60 3.30 -0.82 -1.48
CA LEU A 60 2.97 -1.65 -0.33
C LEU A 60 3.20 -3.12 -0.69
N ILE A 61 3.84 -3.85 0.22
CA ILE A 61 4.03 -5.30 0.18
C ILE A 61 3.35 -5.86 1.41
N ALA A 62 2.41 -6.78 1.23
CA ALA A 62 1.71 -7.43 2.33
C ALA A 62 1.62 -8.94 2.11
N ASP A 63 1.76 -9.70 3.20
CA ASP A 63 1.68 -11.16 3.19
C ASP A 63 0.45 -11.66 3.96
N PHE A 64 -0.16 -12.72 3.44
CA PHE A 64 -1.35 -13.37 3.97
C PHE A 64 -1.18 -14.90 3.91
N ASP A 65 -1.96 -15.63 4.70
CA ASP A 65 -1.95 -17.10 4.65
C ASP A 65 -2.52 -17.66 3.35
N ASP A 66 -3.49 -16.95 2.75
CA ASP A 66 -4.19 -17.31 1.52
C ASP A 66 -5.04 -16.13 0.98
N GLU A 67 -5.81 -16.39 -0.09
CA GLU A 67 -6.75 -15.44 -0.71
C GLU A 67 -7.86 -14.98 0.25
N ALA A 68 -8.33 -15.85 1.15
CA ALA A 68 -9.36 -15.49 2.12
C ALA A 68 -8.83 -14.49 3.16
N GLY A 69 -7.57 -14.63 3.58
CA GLY A 69 -6.87 -13.67 4.42
C GLY A 69 -6.78 -12.28 3.77
N LEU A 70 -6.43 -12.21 2.48
CA LEU A 70 -6.43 -10.98 1.70
C LEU A 70 -7.85 -10.38 1.57
N ALA A 71 -8.85 -11.20 1.25
CA ALA A 71 -10.23 -10.74 1.12
C ALA A 71 -10.76 -10.12 2.43
N ALA A 72 -10.45 -10.72 3.57
CA ALA A 72 -10.79 -10.19 4.89
C ALA A 72 -10.07 -8.85 5.18
N TYR A 73 -8.79 -8.74 4.82
CA TYR A 73 -8.02 -7.50 4.94
C TYR A 73 -8.63 -6.37 4.12
N VAL A 74 -9.01 -6.63 2.86
CA VAL A 74 -9.53 -5.60 1.94
C VAL A 74 -10.79 -4.91 2.49
N VAL A 75 -11.65 -5.62 3.21
CA VAL A 75 -12.88 -5.08 3.77
C VAL A 75 -12.75 -4.63 5.23
N HIS A 76 -11.59 -4.82 5.87
CA HIS A 76 -11.39 -4.45 7.26
C HIS A 76 -11.55 -2.93 7.45
N PRO A 77 -12.30 -2.45 8.47
CA PRO A 77 -12.56 -1.02 8.66
C PRO A 77 -11.30 -0.15 8.69
N ASP A 78 -10.26 -0.60 9.39
CA ASP A 78 -8.99 0.14 9.46
C ASP A 78 -8.27 0.19 8.11
N HIS A 79 -8.32 -0.90 7.32
CA HIS A 79 -7.76 -0.90 5.96
C HIS A 79 -8.56 0.04 5.06
N VAL A 80 -9.89 0.06 5.16
CA VAL A 80 -10.73 0.99 4.38
C VAL A 80 -10.41 2.44 4.73
N ALA A 81 -10.23 2.75 6.01
CA ALA A 81 -9.84 4.08 6.48
C ALA A 81 -8.45 4.47 5.96
N ALA A 82 -7.44 3.62 6.18
CA ALA A 82 -6.07 3.87 5.72
C ALA A 82 -5.98 3.96 4.18
N GLY A 83 -6.65 3.04 3.48
CA GLY A 83 -6.72 3.02 2.03
C GLY A 83 -7.42 4.24 1.42
N SER A 84 -8.29 4.91 2.18
CA SER A 84 -8.92 6.17 1.74
C SER A 84 -7.92 7.33 1.69
N VAL A 85 -6.91 7.35 2.57
CA VAL A 85 -5.84 8.36 2.57
C VAL A 85 -5.06 8.30 1.25
N ILE A 86 -4.52 7.13 0.89
CA ILE A 86 -3.74 7.00 -0.35
C ILE A 86 -4.60 7.18 -1.61
N LYS A 87 -5.88 6.74 -1.59
CA LYS A 87 -6.82 6.99 -2.69
C LYS A 87 -7.08 8.48 -2.92
N GLY A 88 -6.98 9.32 -1.90
CA GLY A 88 -7.08 10.77 -2.04
C GLY A 88 -5.96 11.38 -2.88
N TYR A 89 -4.79 10.73 -2.92
CA TYR A 89 -3.61 11.21 -3.67
C TYR A 89 -3.35 10.44 -4.96
N ALA A 90 -3.84 9.20 -5.06
CA ALA A 90 -3.50 8.30 -6.15
C ALA A 90 -4.17 8.69 -7.48
N VAL A 91 -3.35 8.81 -8.53
CA VAL A 91 -3.78 8.98 -9.93
C VAL A 91 -3.58 7.71 -10.76
N GLY A 92 -2.91 6.72 -10.20
CA GLY A 92 -2.79 5.38 -10.77
C GLY A 92 -2.68 4.34 -9.67
N ARG A 93 -3.07 3.09 -10.00
CA ARG A 93 -2.88 1.90 -9.15
C ARG A 93 -2.53 0.69 -10.01
N VAL A 94 -1.51 -0.08 -9.61
CA VAL A 94 -1.23 -1.43 -10.12
C VAL A 94 -1.05 -2.40 -8.95
N ALA A 95 -1.43 -3.65 -9.15
CA ALA A 95 -1.25 -4.68 -8.14
C ALA A 95 -0.95 -6.04 -8.77
N THR A 96 -0.19 -6.85 -8.04
CA THR A 96 0.15 -8.24 -8.38
C THR A 96 0.05 -9.10 -7.13
N ASP A 97 -0.59 -10.26 -7.28
CA ASP A 97 -0.78 -11.24 -6.22
C ASP A 97 -0.13 -12.56 -6.64
N PHE A 98 0.69 -13.16 -5.77
CA PHE A 98 1.37 -14.43 -6.07
C PHE A 98 1.73 -15.21 -4.81
N THR A 99 1.82 -16.54 -4.94
CA THR A 99 2.21 -17.43 -3.86
C THR A 99 3.74 -17.48 -3.69
N LEU A 100 4.20 -17.52 -2.44
CA LEU A 100 5.61 -17.72 -2.05
C LEU A 100 6.00 -19.19 -1.91
#